data_AF-A0A1Q2T262-F1
#
_entry.id   AF-A0A1Q2T262-F1
#
_cell.length_a   1.000
_cell.length_b   1.000
_cell.length_c   1.000
_cell.angle_alpha   90.00
_cell.angle_beta   90.00
_cell.angle_gamma   90.00
#
_symmetry.space_group_name_H-M   'P 1'
#
loop_
_entity.id
_entity.type
_entity.pdbx_description
1 polymer ?
#
loop_
_entity_poly.entity_id
_entity_poly.type
_entity_poly.pdbx_seq_one_letter_code
_entity_poly.pdbx_strand_id
1 'polypeptide(L)'
;RGAGGLFRHGLEVAFWAAQASESVIFSIEGTPRERRDNEPRWRLASCFSGLLHDVGKPLSDVSITDKDGSITWNPYSESLHDWAHRHEIDRYFIRWRDKRHKRHEQFSLLAVDRIIPAETREFLSKSGPSIMEAMLEAISGTNVNHPVTKLMLRADQESVSRDLRQSRLDVDEFSYGVPVERYVFDAIRRLVKTGKWKVNDPDA
;
A
#
# COMPACT_ATOMS: atom_id res chain seq x y z
N ARG A 1 -14.24 0.75 3.85
CA ARG A 1 -12.89 0.46 3.29
C ARG A 1 -11.95 -0.28 4.26
N GLY A 2 -11.97 -1.62 4.25
CA GLY A 2 -11.18 -2.56 5.06
C GLY A 2 -9.99 -2.05 5.88
N ALA A 3 -9.90 -2.35 7.17
CA ALA A 3 -8.62 -2.40 7.87
C ALA A 3 -7.75 -3.45 7.15
N GLY A 4 -6.51 -3.10 6.81
CA GLY A 4 -5.64 -3.97 6.02
C GLY A 4 -5.89 -3.94 4.50
N GLY A 5 -6.68 -2.99 3.98
CA GLY A 5 -6.93 -2.86 2.54
C GLY A 5 -5.67 -2.77 1.68
N LEU A 6 -4.64 -2.07 2.16
CA LEU A 6 -3.33 -1.99 1.48
C LEU A 6 -2.63 -3.36 1.38
N PHE A 7 -2.66 -4.14 2.46
CA PHE A 7 -2.01 -5.46 2.49
C PHE A 7 -2.73 -6.45 1.58
N ARG A 8 -4.07 -6.49 1.65
CA ARG A 8 -4.89 -7.30 0.75
C ARG A 8 -4.63 -6.92 -0.71
N HIS A 9 -4.66 -5.64 -1.03
CA HIS A 9 -4.39 -5.13 -2.38
C HIS A 9 -3.00 -5.56 -2.86
N GLY A 10 -1.95 -5.35 -2.07
CA GLY A 10 -0.59 -5.80 -2.43
C GLY A 10 -0.50 -7.30 -2.72
N LEU A 11 -1.17 -8.15 -1.93
CA LEU A 11 -1.22 -9.60 -2.17
C LEU A 11 -1.97 -9.97 -3.46
N GLU A 12 -3.09 -9.29 -3.75
CA GLU A 12 -3.85 -9.49 -4.98
C GLU A 12 -3.02 -9.12 -6.23
N VAL A 13 -2.35 -7.95 -6.19
CA VAL A 13 -1.47 -7.51 -7.27
C VAL A 13 -0.29 -8.44 -7.45
N ALA A 14 0.35 -8.87 -6.36
CA ALA A 14 1.45 -9.84 -6.39
C ALA A 14 1.03 -11.15 -7.05
N PHE A 15 -0.13 -11.69 -6.65
CA PHE A 15 -0.66 -12.94 -7.18
C PHE A 15 -0.94 -12.85 -8.69
N TRP A 16 -1.66 -11.83 -9.15
CA TRP A 16 -1.99 -11.71 -10.57
C TRP A 16 -0.77 -11.34 -11.43
N ALA A 17 0.16 -10.52 -10.92
CA ALA A 17 1.41 -10.23 -11.62
C ALA A 17 2.26 -11.49 -11.79
N ALA A 18 2.37 -12.32 -10.75
CA ALA A 18 3.07 -13.60 -10.81
C ALA A 18 2.39 -14.57 -11.79
N GLN A 19 1.06 -14.70 -11.74
CA GLN A 19 0.31 -15.56 -12.66
C GLN A 19 0.47 -15.11 -14.12
N ALA A 20 0.32 -13.81 -14.39
CA ALA A 20 0.41 -13.29 -15.75
C ALA A 20 1.84 -13.36 -16.31
N SER A 21 2.87 -13.41 -15.46
CA SER A 21 4.27 -13.57 -15.87
C SER A 21 4.56 -14.90 -16.58
N GLU A 22 3.75 -15.94 -16.35
CA GLU A 22 3.97 -17.27 -16.94
C GLU A 22 3.89 -17.28 -18.46
N SER A 23 3.13 -16.35 -19.04
CA SER A 23 2.98 -16.20 -20.49
C SER A 23 3.86 -15.11 -21.11
N VAL A 24 4.87 -14.62 -20.39
CA VAL A 24 5.70 -13.48 -20.83
C VAL A 24 7.13 -13.93 -21.14
N ILE A 25 7.63 -13.47 -22.29
CA ILE A 25 9.05 -13.55 -22.64
C ILE A 25 9.73 -12.28 -22.12
N PHE A 26 10.52 -12.42 -21.05
CA PHE A 26 11.23 -11.29 -20.41
C PHE A 26 12.54 -10.94 -21.10
N SER A 27 13.23 -11.92 -21.67
CA SER A 27 14.47 -11.71 -22.42
C SER A 27 14.58 -12.71 -23.55
N ILE A 28 15.08 -12.24 -24.69
CA ILE A 28 15.45 -13.06 -25.85
C ILE A 28 16.95 -13.40 -25.84
N GLU A 29 17.70 -12.83 -24.91
CA GLU A 29 19.14 -13.03 -24.77
C GLU A 29 19.46 -14.30 -23.97
N GLY A 30 20.68 -14.81 -24.17
CA GLY A 30 21.15 -16.03 -23.51
C GLY A 30 20.66 -17.32 -24.16
N THR A 31 21.19 -18.43 -23.67
CA THR A 31 20.83 -19.77 -24.13
C THR A 31 19.41 -20.16 -23.69
N PRO A 32 18.75 -21.12 -24.36
CA PRO A 32 17.47 -21.66 -23.91
C PRO A 32 17.49 -22.16 -22.46
N ARG A 33 18.63 -22.72 -22.01
CA ARG A 33 18.81 -23.18 -20.64
C ARG A 33 18.83 -22.02 -19.64
N GLU A 34 19.61 -20.98 -19.89
CA GLU A 34 19.67 -19.80 -19.02
C GLU A 34 18.32 -19.10 -18.91
N ARG A 35 17.59 -18.99 -20.03
CA ARG A 35 16.24 -18.42 -20.03
C ARG A 35 15.28 -19.23 -19.16
N ARG A 36 15.28 -20.56 -19.32
CA ARG A 36 14.48 -21.48 -18.50
C ARG A 36 14.86 -21.41 -17.02
N ASP A 37 16.16 -21.37 -16.73
CA ASP A 37 16.66 -21.29 -15.35
C ASP A 37 16.25 -19.96 -14.68
N ASN A 38 16.04 -18.88 -15.46
CA ASN A 38 15.62 -17.56 -14.98
C ASN A 38 14.10 -17.33 -14.95
N GLU A 39 13.28 -18.18 -15.56
CA GLU A 39 11.81 -18.06 -15.52
C GLU A 39 11.27 -17.92 -14.08
N PRO A 40 11.72 -18.73 -13.08
CA PRO A 40 11.24 -18.58 -11.71
C PRO A 40 11.66 -17.25 -11.06
N ARG A 41 12.82 -16.70 -11.48
CA ARG A 41 13.31 -15.40 -10.98
C ARG A 41 12.47 -14.26 -11.52
N TRP A 42 12.13 -14.27 -12.81
CA TRP A 42 11.25 -13.27 -13.41
C TRP A 42 9.84 -13.29 -12.81
N ARG A 43 9.31 -14.49 -12.53
CA ARG A 43 8.03 -14.65 -11.84
C ARG A 43 8.07 -14.09 -10.43
N LEU A 44 9.14 -14.37 -9.68
CA LEU A 44 9.32 -13.86 -8.33
C LEU A 44 9.53 -12.34 -8.29
N ALA A 45 10.29 -11.79 -9.23
CA ALA A 45 10.41 -10.35 -9.42
C ALA A 45 9.05 -9.70 -9.68
N SER A 46 8.24 -10.27 -10.58
CA SER A 46 6.89 -9.78 -10.87
C SER A 46 5.98 -9.84 -9.63
N CYS A 47 6.08 -10.91 -8.85
CA CYS A 47 5.37 -11.06 -7.57
C CYS A 47 5.75 -9.93 -6.59
N PHE A 48 7.05 -9.72 -6.35
CA PHE A 48 7.51 -8.69 -5.41
C PHE A 48 7.23 -7.28 -5.87
N SER A 49 7.31 -7.00 -7.18
CA SER A 49 6.88 -5.70 -7.72
C SER A 49 5.41 -5.43 -7.38
N GLY A 50 4.53 -6.40 -7.54
CA GLY A 50 3.13 -6.27 -7.13
C GLY A 50 2.94 -6.08 -5.62
N LEU A 51 3.65 -6.87 -4.81
CA LEU A 51 3.55 -6.80 -3.35
C LEU A 51 4.03 -5.45 -2.79
N LEU A 52 5.09 -4.89 -3.38
CA LEU A 52 5.83 -3.77 -2.81
C LEU A 52 5.58 -2.42 -3.49
N HIS A 53 4.91 -2.35 -4.64
CA HIS A 53 4.75 -1.07 -5.36
C HIS A 53 4.18 0.05 -4.48
N ASP A 54 3.22 -0.27 -3.61
CA ASP A 54 2.52 0.68 -2.75
C ASP A 54 2.97 0.67 -1.27
N VAL A 55 3.99 -0.12 -0.92
CA VAL A 55 4.42 -0.29 0.47
C VAL A 55 5.02 0.99 1.09
N GLY A 56 5.37 1.98 0.26
CA GLY A 56 5.81 3.29 0.70
C GLY A 56 4.70 4.15 1.32
N LYS A 57 3.41 3.82 1.11
CA LYS A 57 2.28 4.63 1.61
C LYS A 57 2.30 4.85 3.13
N PRO A 58 2.51 3.83 3.99
CA PRO A 58 2.66 4.05 5.43
C PRO A 58 3.85 4.93 5.82
N LEU A 59 4.91 4.99 4.99
CA LEU A 59 6.11 5.77 5.25
C LEU A 59 5.91 7.25 4.87
N SER A 60 5.27 7.50 3.71
CA SER A 60 5.19 8.83 3.12
C SER A 60 3.86 9.54 3.36
N ASP A 61 2.74 8.82 3.33
CA ASP A 61 1.41 9.41 3.13
C ASP A 61 0.65 9.64 4.44
N VAL A 62 1.10 9.01 5.52
CA VAL A 62 0.43 9.07 6.83
C VAL A 62 1.40 9.46 7.94
N SER A 63 0.82 10.03 8.99
CA SER A 63 1.41 10.14 10.31
C SER A 63 0.58 9.29 11.26
N ILE A 64 1.25 8.47 12.07
CA ILE A 64 0.58 7.61 13.06
C ILE A 64 0.97 8.08 14.45
N THR A 65 -0.02 8.32 15.30
CA THR A 65 0.19 8.80 16.68
C THR A 65 -0.55 7.93 17.69
N ASP A 66 -0.20 8.09 18.96
CA ASP A 66 -1.04 7.65 20.07
C ASP A 66 -2.37 8.44 20.13
N LYS A 67 -3.19 8.10 21.12
CA LYS A 67 -4.50 8.72 21.36
C LYS A 67 -4.43 10.23 21.58
N ASP A 68 -3.44 10.69 22.33
CA ASP A 68 -3.35 12.10 22.71
C ASP A 68 -2.51 12.91 21.70
N GLY A 69 -1.90 12.24 20.73
CA GLY A 69 -1.01 12.85 19.73
C GLY A 69 0.35 13.28 20.31
N SER A 70 0.68 12.77 21.50
CA SER A 70 1.90 13.09 22.24
C SER A 70 3.13 12.42 21.64
N ILE A 71 2.98 11.22 21.09
CA ILE A 71 4.05 10.44 20.48
C ILE A 71 3.68 10.00 19.07
N THR A 72 4.64 10.12 18.16
CA THR A 72 4.47 9.83 16.74
C THR A 72 5.39 8.67 16.34
N TRP A 73 4.84 7.69 15.63
CA TRP A 73 5.62 6.59 15.09
C TRP A 73 6.59 7.10 14.02
N ASN A 74 7.86 6.73 14.14
CA ASN A 74 8.87 6.97 13.12
C ASN A 74 9.09 5.68 12.29
N PRO A 75 8.60 5.61 11.04
CA PRO A 75 8.70 4.40 10.23
C PRO A 75 10.14 4.07 9.82
N TYR A 76 11.08 5.01 9.94
CA TYR A 76 12.49 4.76 9.62
C TYR A 76 13.24 4.09 10.77
N SER A 77 12.73 4.18 12.01
CA SER A 77 13.41 3.68 13.21
C SER A 77 13.01 2.26 13.57
N GLU A 78 11.72 1.95 13.58
CA GLU A 78 11.19 0.65 14.04
C GLU A 78 9.86 0.33 13.35
N SER A 79 9.39 -0.92 13.47
CA SER A 79 8.09 -1.31 12.94
C SER A 79 6.95 -0.67 13.75
N LEU A 80 5.76 -0.52 13.14
CA LEU A 80 4.59 0.00 13.86
C LEU A 80 4.23 -0.92 15.05
N HIS A 81 4.44 -2.22 14.90
CA HIS A 81 4.22 -3.22 15.95
C HIS A 81 5.15 -2.98 17.15
N ASP A 82 6.45 -2.85 16.91
CA ASP A 82 7.43 -2.69 17.98
C ASP A 82 7.26 -1.34 18.69
N TRP A 83 6.97 -0.27 17.93
CA TRP A 83 6.64 1.03 18.50
C TRP A 83 5.40 0.96 19.39
N ALA A 84 4.33 0.33 18.91
CA ALA A 84 3.09 0.21 19.67
C ALA A 84 3.31 -0.63 20.94
N HIS A 85 4.07 -1.72 20.85
CA HIS A 85 4.39 -2.57 21.99
C HIS A 85 5.24 -1.83 23.03
N ARG A 86 6.28 -1.12 22.59
CA ARG A 86 7.22 -0.38 23.45
C ARG A 86 6.57 0.79 24.20
N HIS A 87 5.55 1.41 23.62
CA HIS A 87 4.81 2.53 24.21
C HIS A 87 3.43 2.13 24.77
N GLU A 88 3.15 0.83 24.87
CA GLU A 88 1.88 0.30 25.39
C GLU A 88 0.64 0.90 24.70
N ILE A 89 0.72 1.03 23.38
CA ILE A 89 -0.33 1.63 22.54
C ILE A 89 -1.37 0.57 22.18
N ASP A 90 -2.52 0.62 22.85
CA ASP A 90 -3.68 -0.21 22.50
C ASP A 90 -4.39 0.26 21.23
N ARG A 91 -4.30 1.57 20.91
CA ARG A 91 -4.96 2.20 19.76
C ARG A 91 -4.12 3.34 19.21
N TYR A 92 -3.86 3.31 17.90
CA TYR A 92 -3.19 4.38 17.18
C TYR A 92 -4.15 5.12 16.25
N PHE A 93 -3.77 6.34 15.88
CA PHE A 93 -4.57 7.24 15.06
C PHE A 93 -3.80 7.61 13.80
N ILE A 94 -4.44 7.48 12.65
CA ILE A 94 -3.86 7.79 11.34
C ILE A 94 -4.30 9.18 10.91
N ARG A 95 -3.32 10.03 10.57
CA ARG A 95 -3.56 11.33 9.90
C ARG A 95 -2.91 11.31 8.54
N TRP A 96 -3.67 11.72 7.51
CA TRP A 96 -3.13 11.86 6.16
C TRP A 96 -2.28 13.12 6.05
N ARG A 97 -1.12 13.00 5.43
CA ARG A 97 -0.28 14.17 5.09
C ARG A 97 -0.80 14.85 3.82
N ASP A 98 -0.47 16.13 3.66
CA ASP A 98 -0.75 16.87 2.43
C ASP A 98 0.22 16.49 1.31
N LYS A 99 -0.17 16.75 0.05
CA LYS A 99 0.69 16.59 -1.15
C LYS A 99 1.34 15.20 -1.29
N ARG A 100 0.51 14.15 -1.22
CA ARG A 100 0.91 12.73 -1.26
C ARG A 100 1.26 12.17 -2.64
N HIS A 101 0.97 12.92 -3.71
CA HIS A 101 1.05 12.38 -5.08
C HIS A 101 2.44 11.83 -5.40
N LYS A 102 2.48 10.52 -5.70
CA LYS A 102 3.65 9.74 -6.17
C LYS A 102 4.88 9.71 -5.26
N ARG A 103 4.85 10.34 -4.08
CA ARG A 103 6.00 10.30 -3.16
C ARG A 103 6.28 8.86 -2.71
N HIS A 104 5.23 8.09 -2.43
CA HIS A 104 5.35 6.71 -1.94
C HIS A 104 6.15 5.79 -2.87
N GLU A 105 6.14 6.01 -4.18
CA GLU A 105 6.87 5.18 -5.16
C GLU A 105 8.37 5.10 -4.80
N GLN A 106 8.98 6.22 -4.39
CA GLN A 106 10.38 6.26 -3.97
C GLN A 106 10.59 5.69 -2.56
N PHE A 107 9.61 5.86 -1.66
CA PHE A 107 9.69 5.32 -0.30
C PHE A 107 9.50 3.80 -0.26
N SER A 108 8.83 3.20 -1.25
CA SER A 108 8.65 1.75 -1.36
C SER A 108 9.99 1.00 -1.41
N LEU A 109 11.03 1.63 -1.98
CA LEU A 109 12.37 1.04 -2.01
C LEU A 109 12.99 0.84 -0.62
N LEU A 110 12.64 1.66 0.37
CA LEU A 110 13.14 1.51 1.75
C LEU A 110 12.64 0.25 2.45
N ALA A 111 11.57 -0.37 1.93
CA ALA A 111 11.00 -1.58 2.48
C ALA A 111 11.58 -2.86 1.85
N VAL A 112 12.28 -2.76 0.71
CA VAL A 112 12.80 -3.93 -0.02
C VAL A 112 13.70 -4.78 0.88
N ASP A 113 14.69 -4.16 1.51
CA ASP A 113 15.65 -4.89 2.38
C ASP A 113 15.04 -5.34 3.70
N ARG A 114 13.91 -4.76 4.12
CA ARG A 114 13.17 -5.15 5.33
C ARG A 114 12.24 -6.32 5.10
N ILE A 115 11.74 -6.47 3.87
CA ILE A 115 10.71 -7.47 3.53
C ILE A 115 11.30 -8.64 2.75
N ILE A 116 12.28 -8.41 1.88
CA ILE A 116 12.88 -9.45 1.06
C ILE A 116 14.15 -9.99 1.75
N PRO A 117 14.18 -11.28 2.16
CA PRO A 117 15.36 -11.90 2.76
C PRO A 117 16.60 -11.84 1.86
N ALA A 118 17.78 -11.91 2.45
CA ALA A 118 19.05 -11.83 1.73
C ALA A 118 19.20 -12.95 0.68
N GLU A 119 18.81 -14.17 1.04
CA GLU A 119 18.87 -15.37 0.19
C GLU A 119 17.93 -15.22 -1.03
N THR A 120 16.79 -14.54 -0.84
CA THR A 120 15.87 -14.24 -1.93
C THR A 120 16.43 -13.18 -2.87
N ARG A 121 17.09 -12.15 -2.34
CA ARG A 121 17.79 -11.14 -3.15
C ARG A 121 18.95 -11.77 -3.93
N GLU A 122 19.71 -12.68 -3.31
CA GLU A 122 20.75 -13.48 -3.97
C GLU A 122 20.15 -14.36 -5.08
N PHE A 123 19.01 -15.00 -4.81
CA PHE A 123 18.32 -15.80 -5.83
C PHE A 123 17.93 -14.94 -7.04
N LEU A 124 17.38 -13.74 -6.83
CA LEU A 124 16.98 -12.82 -7.91
C LEU A 124 18.17 -12.30 -8.72
N SER A 125 19.31 -12.05 -8.07
CA SER A 125 20.51 -11.50 -8.72
C SER A 125 21.50 -12.54 -9.25
N LYS A 126 21.23 -13.84 -9.05
CA LYS A 126 22.15 -14.94 -9.39
C LYS A 126 22.63 -14.93 -10.85
N SER A 127 21.80 -14.50 -11.79
CA SER A 127 22.14 -14.41 -13.22
C SER A 127 22.67 -13.04 -13.64
N GLY A 128 22.91 -12.14 -12.69
CA GLY A 128 23.25 -10.73 -12.92
C GLY A 128 22.18 -9.77 -12.40
N PRO A 129 22.40 -8.45 -12.56
CA PRO A 129 21.57 -7.43 -11.93
C PRO A 129 20.20 -7.23 -12.59
N SER A 130 20.02 -7.62 -13.85
CA SER A 130 18.87 -7.22 -14.69
C SER A 130 17.49 -7.55 -14.10
N ILE A 131 17.35 -8.71 -13.44
CA ILE A 131 16.08 -9.12 -12.83
C ILE A 131 15.77 -8.27 -11.58
N MET A 132 16.79 -8.05 -10.75
CA MET A 132 16.67 -7.19 -9.57
C MET A 132 16.39 -5.75 -9.99
N GLU A 133 17.08 -5.24 -11.01
CA GLU A 133 16.89 -3.91 -11.57
C GLU A 133 15.46 -3.73 -12.08
N ALA A 134 14.97 -4.63 -12.93
CA ALA A 134 13.59 -4.62 -13.42
C ALA A 134 12.54 -4.62 -12.28
N MET A 135 12.79 -5.36 -11.20
CA MET A 135 11.92 -5.38 -10.03
C MET A 135 11.89 -4.02 -9.33
N LEU A 136 13.07 -3.42 -9.08
CA LEU A 136 13.22 -2.13 -8.41
C LEU A 136 12.67 -0.98 -9.27
N GLU A 137 12.88 -1.02 -10.59
CA GLU A 137 12.31 -0.07 -11.54
C GLU A 137 10.78 -0.12 -11.54
N ALA A 138 10.20 -1.33 -11.46
CA ALA A 138 8.75 -1.49 -11.35
C ALA A 138 8.21 -0.94 -10.02
N ILE A 139 8.90 -1.18 -8.90
CA ILE A 139 8.50 -0.68 -7.57
C ILE A 139 8.57 0.86 -7.50
N SER A 140 9.63 1.44 -8.08
CA SER A 140 9.88 2.89 -8.05
C SER A 140 9.21 3.67 -9.19
N GLY A 141 8.59 2.97 -10.15
CA GLY A 141 7.90 3.58 -11.29
C GLY A 141 8.82 4.20 -12.34
N THR A 142 10.13 3.90 -12.33
CA THR A 142 11.12 4.57 -13.20
C THR A 142 11.12 4.04 -14.64
N ASN A 143 10.70 2.79 -14.87
CA ASN A 143 10.63 2.20 -16.21
C ASN A 143 9.27 1.54 -16.47
N VAL A 144 8.32 2.32 -16.98
CA VAL A 144 6.97 1.86 -17.31
C VAL A 144 6.91 0.89 -18.50
N ASN A 145 7.96 0.83 -19.31
CA ASN A 145 7.99 0.03 -20.53
C ASN A 145 8.43 -1.42 -20.30
N HIS A 146 9.14 -1.67 -19.19
CA HIS A 146 9.62 -2.99 -18.83
C HIS A 146 8.45 -3.97 -18.63
N PRO A 147 8.54 -5.23 -19.11
CA PRO A 147 7.46 -6.21 -18.96
C PRO A 147 7.01 -6.42 -17.51
N VAL A 148 7.95 -6.46 -16.55
CA VAL A 148 7.64 -6.57 -15.11
C VAL A 148 6.74 -5.42 -14.65
N THR A 149 7.07 -4.17 -15.01
CA THR A 149 6.28 -2.99 -14.66
C THR A 149 4.89 -3.05 -15.28
N LYS A 150 4.79 -3.46 -16.56
CA LYS A 150 3.48 -3.60 -17.24
C LYS A 150 2.59 -4.65 -16.59
N LEU A 151 3.17 -5.78 -16.18
CA LEU A 151 2.45 -6.83 -15.45
C LEU A 151 1.93 -6.31 -14.11
N MET A 152 2.79 -5.63 -13.34
CA MET A 152 2.41 -5.01 -12.07
C MET A 152 1.28 -4.00 -12.26
N LEU A 153 1.42 -3.05 -13.20
CA LEU A 153 0.39 -2.02 -13.47
C LEU A 153 -0.93 -2.62 -13.91
N ARG A 154 -0.90 -3.68 -14.72
CA ARG A 154 -2.13 -4.40 -15.12
C ARG A 154 -2.78 -5.08 -13.92
N ALA A 155 -2.00 -5.75 -13.08
CA ALA A 155 -2.51 -6.41 -11.88
C ALA A 155 -3.08 -5.42 -10.85
N ASP A 156 -2.45 -4.25 -10.69
CA ASP A 156 -2.95 -3.12 -9.90
C ASP A 156 -4.33 -2.66 -10.38
N GLN A 157 -4.44 -2.37 -11.68
CA GLN A 157 -5.71 -1.98 -12.30
C GLN A 157 -6.81 -3.04 -12.10
N GLU A 158 -6.46 -4.32 -12.24
CA GLU A 158 -7.41 -5.41 -12.00
C GLU A 158 -7.88 -5.45 -10.53
N SER A 159 -6.98 -5.26 -9.56
CA SER A 159 -7.34 -5.17 -8.12
C SER A 159 -8.31 -4.05 -7.86
N VAL A 160 -7.97 -2.84 -8.31
CA VAL A 160 -8.81 -1.65 -8.13
C VAL A 160 -10.16 -1.86 -8.81
N SER A 161 -10.19 -2.43 -10.01
CA SER A 161 -11.45 -2.67 -10.73
C SER A 161 -12.37 -3.64 -9.98
N ARG A 162 -11.81 -4.69 -9.36
CA ARG A 162 -12.55 -5.68 -8.58
C ARG A 162 -13.05 -5.09 -7.27
N ASP A 163 -12.22 -4.34 -6.56
CA ASP A 163 -12.60 -3.65 -5.33
C ASP A 163 -13.75 -2.65 -5.60
N LEU A 164 -13.69 -1.90 -6.71
CA LEU A 164 -14.77 -1.00 -7.12
C LEU A 164 -16.06 -1.74 -7.46
N ARG A 165 -16.01 -2.91 -8.12
CA ARG A 165 -17.19 -3.72 -8.42
C ARG A 165 -17.82 -4.32 -7.16
N GLN A 166 -17.01 -4.82 -6.23
CA GLN A 166 -17.47 -5.35 -4.94
C GLN A 166 -18.05 -4.24 -4.06
N SER A 167 -17.38 -3.08 -4.00
CA SER A 167 -17.85 -1.92 -3.22
C SER A 167 -19.16 -1.31 -3.72
N ARG A 168 -19.51 -1.48 -5.01
CA ARG A 168 -20.83 -1.08 -5.54
C ARG A 168 -21.96 -1.98 -5.05
N LEU A 169 -21.65 -3.18 -4.56
CA LEU A 169 -22.61 -4.14 -4.01
C LEU A 169 -22.75 -3.98 -2.49
N ASP A 170 -21.68 -3.59 -1.79
CA ASP A 170 -21.64 -3.31 -0.34
C ASP A 170 -21.80 -1.81 -0.03
N VAL A 171 -22.95 -1.22 -0.35
CA VAL A 171 -23.33 0.13 0.14
C VAL A 171 -23.78 0.05 1.60
N ASP A 172 -22.95 -0.55 2.46
CA ASP A 172 -23.12 -0.42 3.91
C ASP A 172 -22.04 0.52 4.44
N GLU A 173 -22.50 1.73 4.74
CA GLU A 173 -21.81 3.02 4.77
C GLU A 173 -20.94 3.24 6.03
N PHE A 174 -20.56 2.19 6.77
CA PHE A 174 -19.95 2.37 8.10
C PHE A 174 -18.85 1.39 8.45
N SER A 175 -17.65 1.65 7.93
CA SER A 175 -16.35 1.29 8.50
C SER A 175 -15.37 2.10 7.64
N TYR A 176 -14.57 3.06 8.10
CA TYR A 176 -13.42 2.94 9.01
C TYR A 176 -13.06 4.32 9.57
N GLY A 177 -13.81 4.74 10.58
CA GLY A 177 -13.59 5.96 11.35
C GLY A 177 -14.65 6.02 12.44
N VAL A 178 -14.38 6.72 13.54
CA VAL A 178 -15.47 7.18 14.40
C VAL A 178 -16.41 7.97 13.48
N PRO A 179 -17.71 7.64 13.39
CA PRO A 179 -18.64 8.34 12.50
C PRO A 179 -18.88 9.75 13.06
N VAL A 180 -17.90 10.63 12.85
CA VAL A 180 -17.87 11.99 13.42
C VAL A 180 -19.12 12.72 12.99
N GLU A 181 -19.58 12.51 11.76
CA GLU A 181 -20.87 13.04 11.28
C GLU A 181 -22.04 12.69 12.21
N ARG A 182 -22.15 11.45 12.69
CA ARG A 182 -23.22 11.03 13.60
C ARG A 182 -23.12 11.74 14.94
N TYR A 183 -21.92 11.85 15.50
CA TYR A 183 -21.71 12.57 16.76
C TYR A 183 -21.93 14.08 16.61
N VAL A 184 -21.57 14.66 15.46
CA VAL A 184 -21.81 16.05 15.11
C VAL A 184 -23.31 16.29 14.94
N PHE A 185 -24.02 15.44 14.19
CA PHE A 185 -25.48 15.52 14.04
C PHE A 185 -26.22 15.36 15.37
N ASP A 186 -25.80 14.42 16.22
CA ASP A 186 -26.39 14.23 17.53
C ASP A 186 -26.08 15.40 18.47
N ALA A 187 -24.88 15.98 18.40
CA ALA A 187 -24.53 17.20 19.13
C ALA A 187 -25.36 18.40 18.65
N ILE A 188 -25.49 18.61 17.34
CA ILE A 188 -26.33 19.66 16.73
C ILE A 188 -27.78 19.48 17.19
N ARG A 189 -28.35 18.27 17.05
CA ARG A 189 -29.73 17.98 17.48
C ARG A 189 -29.93 18.24 18.97
N ARG A 190 -28.97 17.87 19.81
CA ARG A 190 -29.04 18.13 21.26
C ARG A 190 -28.98 19.61 21.57
N LEU A 191 -28.11 20.37 20.91
CA LEU A 191 -27.98 21.82 21.12
C LEU A 191 -29.22 22.58 20.66
N VAL A 192 -29.83 22.18 19.54
CA VAL A 192 -31.12 22.71 19.07
C VAL A 192 -32.24 22.36 20.05
N LYS A 193 -32.36 21.08 20.47
CA LYS A 193 -33.40 20.65 21.43
C LYS A 193 -33.29 21.32 22.79
N THR A 194 -32.07 21.62 23.24
CA THR A 194 -31.83 22.27 24.54
C THR A 194 -31.90 23.80 24.46
N GLY A 195 -32.22 24.37 23.29
CA GLY A 195 -32.32 25.81 23.08
C GLY A 195 -30.98 26.56 23.17
N LYS A 196 -29.86 25.83 23.25
CA LYS A 196 -28.51 26.41 23.31
C LYS A 196 -28.01 26.87 21.95
N TRP A 197 -28.52 26.27 20.87
CA TRP A 197 -28.28 26.72 19.50
C TRP A 197 -29.52 27.43 18.99
N LYS A 198 -29.37 28.73 18.70
CA LYS A 198 -30.42 29.53 18.08
C LYS A 198 -30.38 29.39 16.56
N VAL A 199 -31.50 29.01 15.95
CA VAL A 199 -31.59 28.81 14.50
C VAL A 199 -32.15 30.09 13.88
N ASN A 200 -31.43 30.65 12.89
CA ASN A 200 -31.85 31.84 12.13
C ASN A 200 -32.08 33.11 12.98
N ASP A 201 -31.32 33.31 14.06
CA ASP A 201 -31.26 34.61 14.76
C ASP A 201 -30.13 35.43 14.11
N PRO A 202 -30.30 36.74 13.81
CA PRO A 202 -29.26 37.57 13.20
C PRO A 202 -27.96 37.66 14.01
N ASP A 203 -28.03 37.33 15.30
CA ASP A 203 -26.92 37.32 16.27
C ASP A 203 -26.57 35.90 16.78
N ALA A 204 -26.99 34.84 16.08
CA ALA A 204 -26.70 33.43 16.41
C ALA A 204 -25.31 32.94 15.96
#